data_AF-A0A9Q0XUU5-F1
#
_entry.id   AF-A0A9Q0XUU5-F1
#
_cell.length_a   1.000
_cell.length_b   1.000
_cell.length_c   1.000
_cell.angle_alpha   90.00
_cell.angle_beta   90.00
_cell.angle_gamma   90.00
#
_symmetry.space_group_name_H-M   'P 1'
#
loop_
_entity.id
_entity.type
_entity.pdbx_description
1 polymer ?
#
loop_
_entity_poly.entity_id
_entity_poly.type
_entity_poly.pdbx_seq_one_letter_code
_entity_poly.pdbx_strand_id
1 'polypeptide(L)'
;MASPVGRREGPLRRSPSSVPPWSRLSAWLECVCAVTFDLEFGQALELVYPPDYALTEKEKSSICFLAFPDSYSGRLGDTQFTFRFRQSGAHRRHRHHHHHHPRRSPPCFPGGEAAEGDEEEAAYSREAPPALQREDAHFFGYVYFRQVKDSSSLVLVSRLPYVNLFQCLLQLIAPEYFDKLDPCLEAVCSEMDQWPPPVPGQILNLPVMGVVLQARIPSRVDKPGCSSAKPVNQENLLPAPLVLPSVYELDLFRCFQTVLIHLQMLWELVVLGEPFVILAPSPAVSSEMVLALTSCLAPLKYCCDYRPYFTIHDSEFKEYTTRTQAP
;
A
#
# COMPACT_ATOMS: atom_id res chain seq x y z
N MET A 1 -17.40 68.09 9.77
CA MET A 1 -17.36 67.36 11.06
C MET A 1 -18.61 66.51 11.11
N ALA A 2 -18.66 65.19 11.25
CA ALA A 2 -17.75 64.07 11.05
C ALA A 2 -18.69 62.87 10.80
N SER A 3 -18.38 62.02 9.82
CA SER A 3 -19.16 60.81 9.47
C SER A 3 -18.92 59.66 10.48
N PRO A 4 -19.86 58.72 10.67
CA PRO A 4 -19.63 57.58 11.55
C PRO A 4 -18.77 56.51 10.86
N VAL A 5 -17.74 56.04 11.57
CA VAL A 5 -16.79 55.02 11.14
C VAL A 5 -17.42 53.63 11.28
N GLY A 6 -17.54 52.91 10.16
CA GLY A 6 -17.88 51.49 10.15
C GLY A 6 -16.75 50.63 10.71
N ARG A 7 -17.08 49.76 11.67
CA ARG A 7 -16.18 48.68 12.13
C ARG A 7 -16.00 47.68 10.99
N ARG A 8 -14.80 47.58 10.45
CA ARG A 8 -14.37 46.41 9.66
C ARG A 8 -14.09 45.26 10.62
N GLU A 9 -14.87 44.20 10.52
CA GLU A 9 -14.51 42.89 11.08
C GLU A 9 -13.28 42.37 10.31
N GLY A 10 -12.18 42.16 11.03
CA GLY A 10 -10.97 41.55 10.47
C GLY A 10 -11.18 40.04 10.27
N PRO A 11 -10.48 39.40 9.32
CA PRO A 11 -10.61 37.96 9.11
C PRO A 11 -10.11 37.21 10.34
N LEU A 12 -10.94 36.28 10.84
CA LEU A 12 -10.56 35.30 11.86
C LEU A 12 -9.28 34.56 11.41
N ARG A 13 -8.17 34.83 12.08
CA ARG A 13 -6.95 34.02 11.98
C ARG A 13 -7.28 32.62 12.48
N ARG A 14 -7.47 31.67 11.57
CA ARG A 14 -7.36 30.24 11.90
C ARG A 14 -5.93 29.99 12.38
N SER A 15 -5.78 29.49 13.60
CA SER A 15 -4.51 28.95 14.08
C SER A 15 -4.10 27.82 13.12
N PRO A 16 -2.89 27.83 12.53
CA PRO A 16 -2.42 26.67 11.80
C PRO A 16 -2.28 25.54 12.83
N SER A 17 -3.03 24.45 12.66
CA SER A 17 -2.71 23.18 13.29
C SER A 17 -1.27 22.85 12.95
N SER A 18 -0.43 22.55 13.94
CA SER A 18 0.99 22.22 13.79
C SER A 18 1.23 20.89 13.05
N VAL A 19 0.17 20.17 12.72
CA VAL A 19 0.18 18.88 12.04
C VAL A 19 0.09 19.13 10.53
N PRO A 20 1.05 18.65 9.72
CA PRO A 20 0.96 18.74 8.27
C PRO A 20 -0.30 18.01 7.77
N PRO A 21 -0.94 18.50 6.70
CA PRO A 21 -2.11 17.83 6.13
C PRO A 21 -1.74 16.38 5.76
N TRP A 22 -2.67 15.44 5.94
CA TRP A 22 -2.49 14.02 5.58
C TRP A 22 -1.43 13.26 6.38
N SER A 23 -0.99 13.80 7.51
CA SER A 23 0.03 13.16 8.36
C SER A 23 -0.34 11.74 8.79
N ARG A 24 -1.61 11.47 9.13
CA ARG A 24 -2.06 10.15 9.59
C ARG A 24 -2.35 9.23 8.42
N LEU A 25 -2.84 9.78 7.30
CA LEU A 25 -2.96 9.04 6.05
C LEU A 25 -1.61 8.42 5.67
N SER A 26 -0.51 9.17 5.81
CA SER A 26 0.85 8.72 5.50
C SER A 26 1.33 7.51 6.32
N ALA A 27 0.68 7.22 7.46
CA ALA A 27 0.95 6.01 8.24
C ALA A 27 0.45 4.73 7.56
N TRP A 28 -0.53 4.86 6.64
CA TRP A 28 -1.22 3.79 5.94
C TRP A 28 -0.98 3.77 4.43
N LEU A 29 -1.08 4.92 3.78
CA LEU A 29 -0.95 5.11 2.33
C LEU A 29 0.00 6.26 2.04
N GLU A 30 0.84 6.08 1.02
CA GLU A 30 1.63 7.18 0.47
C GLU A 30 0.78 8.03 -0.46
N CYS A 31 0.04 7.37 -1.36
CA CYS A 31 -0.93 8.02 -2.23
C CYS A 31 -1.95 7.02 -2.78
N VAL A 32 -2.99 7.57 -3.40
CA VAL A 32 -3.98 6.90 -4.24
C VAL A 32 -3.81 7.43 -5.66
N CYS A 33 -3.78 6.53 -6.64
CA CYS A 33 -3.60 6.86 -8.03
C CYS A 33 -4.78 6.36 -8.86
N ALA A 34 -5.30 7.18 -9.76
CA ALA A 34 -6.23 6.75 -10.79
C ALA A 34 -5.52 6.69 -12.14
N VAL A 35 -5.60 5.54 -12.80
CA VAL A 35 -4.97 5.29 -14.10
C VAL A 35 -6.04 4.90 -15.10
N THR A 36 -6.12 5.60 -16.22
CA THR A 36 -7.08 5.34 -17.30
C THR A 36 -6.37 4.97 -18.59
N PHE A 37 -7.10 4.43 -19.55
CA PHE A 37 -6.56 4.16 -20.87
C PHE A 37 -6.94 5.28 -21.83
N ASP A 38 -5.95 6.08 -22.19
CA ASP A 38 -6.05 7.12 -23.22
C ASP A 38 -5.72 6.53 -24.60
N LEU A 39 -6.46 6.96 -25.63
CA LEU A 39 -6.31 6.42 -26.99
C LEU A 39 -5.01 6.86 -27.68
N GLU A 40 -4.43 8.00 -27.28
CA GLU A 40 -3.21 8.55 -27.87
C GLU A 40 -1.96 8.10 -27.09
N PHE A 41 -2.04 8.10 -25.76
CA PHE A 41 -0.90 7.88 -24.88
C PHE A 41 -0.87 6.48 -24.23
N GLY A 42 -1.95 5.69 -24.34
CA GLY A 42 -2.09 4.41 -23.66
C GLY A 42 -2.43 4.58 -22.18
N GLN A 43 -1.80 3.82 -21.29
CA GLN A 43 -2.06 3.93 -19.85
C GLN A 43 -1.56 5.28 -19.31
N ALA A 44 -2.47 6.10 -18.81
CA ALA A 44 -2.18 7.45 -18.33
C ALA A 44 -2.60 7.62 -16.87
N LEU A 45 -1.73 8.24 -16.08
CA LEU A 45 -2.02 8.62 -14.70
C LEU A 45 -2.86 9.90 -14.71
N GLU A 46 -4.13 9.78 -14.34
CA GLU A 46 -5.08 10.90 -14.34
C GLU A 46 -5.03 11.69 -13.04
N LEU A 47 -4.91 10.97 -11.92
CA LEU A 47 -4.97 11.56 -10.58
C LEU A 47 -3.93 10.95 -9.65
N VAL A 48 -3.37 11.79 -8.78
CA VAL A 48 -2.62 11.40 -7.60
C VAL A 48 -3.22 12.15 -6.41
N TYR A 49 -3.60 11.41 -5.37
CA TYR A 49 -4.13 11.96 -4.12
C TYR A 49 -3.31 11.45 -2.92
N PRO A 50 -2.95 12.27 -1.93
CA PRO A 50 -3.16 13.71 -1.86
C PRO A 50 -2.45 14.50 -2.99
N PRO A 51 -2.97 15.68 -3.37
CA PRO A 51 -2.44 16.44 -4.51
C PRO A 51 -1.02 17.00 -4.28
N ASP A 52 -0.59 17.10 -3.01
CA ASP A 52 0.75 17.49 -2.60
C ASP A 52 1.75 16.32 -2.59
N TYR A 53 1.28 15.08 -2.74
CA TYR A 53 2.17 13.93 -2.85
C TYR A 53 2.83 13.87 -4.24
N ALA A 54 4.14 14.05 -4.28
CA ALA A 54 4.89 14.15 -5.53
C ALA A 54 5.60 12.84 -5.92
N LEU A 55 4.92 12.01 -6.72
CA LEU A 55 5.55 10.85 -7.37
C LEU A 55 6.62 11.29 -8.38
N THR A 56 7.74 10.58 -8.42
CA THR A 56 8.75 10.76 -9.48
C THR A 56 8.23 10.24 -10.82
N GLU A 57 8.73 10.77 -11.94
CA GLU A 57 8.34 10.30 -13.28
C GLU A 57 8.57 8.78 -13.48
N LYS A 58 9.62 8.23 -12.85
CA LYS A 58 9.87 6.78 -12.86
C LYS A 58 8.75 6.01 -12.14
N GLU A 59 8.33 6.48 -10.97
CA GLU A 59 7.25 5.84 -10.19
C GLU A 59 5.90 5.98 -10.90
N LYS A 60 5.60 7.15 -11.48
CA LYS A 60 4.39 7.35 -12.30
C LYS A 60 4.35 6.35 -13.46
N SER A 61 5.46 6.24 -14.19
CA SER A 61 5.58 5.28 -15.30
C SER A 61 5.40 3.84 -14.85
N SER A 62 6.04 3.42 -13.74
CA SER A 62 5.84 2.09 -13.17
C SER A 62 4.37 1.82 -12.79
N ILE A 63 3.70 2.79 -12.15
CA ILE A 63 2.28 2.66 -11.79
C ILE A 63 1.41 2.53 -13.04
N CYS A 64 1.60 3.35 -14.08
CA CYS A 64 0.82 3.26 -15.32
C CYS A 64 0.90 1.87 -15.96
N PHE A 65 2.12 1.32 -16.10
CA PHE A 65 2.33 0.04 -16.78
C PHE A 65 1.97 -1.18 -15.95
N LEU A 66 1.99 -1.07 -14.62
CA LEU A 66 1.65 -2.17 -13.71
C LEU A 66 0.20 -2.12 -13.25
N ALA A 67 -0.53 -1.02 -13.44
CA ALA A 67 -1.95 -0.91 -13.06
C ALA A 67 -2.89 -1.65 -14.03
N PHE A 68 -2.44 -1.99 -15.23
CA PHE A 68 -3.24 -2.68 -16.24
C PHE A 68 -2.73 -4.10 -16.47
N PRO A 69 -3.63 -5.07 -16.76
CA PRO A 69 -3.20 -6.36 -17.29
C PRO A 69 -2.46 -6.20 -18.63
N ASP A 70 -1.37 -6.94 -18.80
CA ASP A 70 -0.50 -6.96 -20.00
C ASP A 70 -1.24 -7.39 -21.28
N SER A 71 -2.41 -8.03 -21.14
CA SER A 71 -3.22 -8.45 -22.28
C SER A 71 -4.70 -8.29 -21.99
N TYR A 72 -5.43 -7.83 -23.01
CA TYR A 72 -6.88 -7.73 -22.96
C TYR A 72 -7.49 -9.13 -22.96
N SER A 73 -8.12 -9.50 -21.85
CA SER A 73 -8.69 -10.85 -21.66
C SER A 73 -9.94 -11.12 -22.51
N GLY A 74 -10.50 -10.11 -23.17
CA GLY A 74 -11.80 -10.20 -23.84
C GLY A 74 -13.00 -10.24 -22.89
N ARG A 75 -12.78 -10.31 -21.57
CA ARG A 75 -13.83 -10.45 -20.57
C ARG A 75 -14.07 -9.13 -19.86
N LEU A 76 -15.32 -8.68 -19.84
CA LEU A 76 -15.72 -7.56 -18.99
C LEU A 76 -15.71 -8.00 -17.53
N GLY A 77 -15.32 -7.10 -16.64
CA GLY A 77 -15.36 -7.33 -15.21
C GLY A 77 -14.24 -6.62 -14.46
N ASP A 78 -14.27 -6.79 -13.14
CA ASP A 78 -13.30 -6.20 -12.23
C ASP A 78 -12.25 -7.24 -11.83
N THR A 79 -11.00 -6.83 -11.70
CA THR A 79 -9.88 -7.69 -11.27
C THR A 79 -9.06 -6.95 -10.22
N GLN A 80 -8.73 -7.64 -9.13
CA GLN A 80 -7.79 -7.12 -8.14
C GLN A 80 -6.49 -7.89 -8.18
N PHE A 81 -5.40 -7.16 -8.00
CA PHE A 81 -4.07 -7.75 -7.97
C PHE A 81 -3.11 -6.79 -7.25
N THR A 82 -1.89 -7.25 -7.02
CA THR A 82 -0.87 -6.45 -6.35
C THR A 82 0.40 -6.47 -7.19
N PHE A 83 1.09 -5.34 -7.24
CA PHE A 83 2.44 -5.26 -7.76
C PHE A 83 3.37 -4.62 -6.72
N ARG A 84 4.66 -4.82 -6.90
CA ARG A 84 5.72 -4.26 -6.06
C ARG A 84 6.70 -3.55 -6.97
N PHE A 85 6.99 -2.28 -6.69
CA PHE A 85 7.83 -1.45 -7.55
C PHE A 85 8.82 -0.65 -6.72
N ARG A 86 9.96 -0.35 -7.33
CA ARG A 86 11.10 0.25 -6.64
C ARG A 86 10.86 1.73 -6.35
N GLN A 87 11.11 2.13 -5.11
CA GLN A 87 11.09 3.53 -4.70
C GLN A 87 12.28 4.29 -5.31
N SER A 88 12.01 5.48 -5.84
CA SER A 88 13.04 6.36 -6.36
C SER A 88 13.90 6.95 -5.22
N GLY A 89 15.21 7.09 -5.45
CA GLY A 89 16.13 7.62 -4.43
C GLY A 89 15.84 9.04 -3.93
N ALA A 90 14.99 9.80 -4.62
CA ALA A 90 14.56 11.14 -4.22
C ALA A 90 13.74 11.12 -2.90
N HIS A 91 12.81 10.17 -2.75
CA HIS A 91 12.03 10.03 -1.50
C HIS A 91 12.88 9.47 -0.35
N ARG A 92 13.87 8.63 -0.64
CA ARG A 92 14.87 8.20 0.35
C ARG A 92 15.67 9.38 0.90
N ARG A 93 16.03 10.37 0.07
CA ARG A 93 16.83 11.54 0.48
C ARG A 93 16.06 12.53 1.35
N HIS A 94 14.76 12.72 1.12
CA HIS A 94 13.93 13.60 1.94
C HIS A 94 13.79 13.09 3.38
N ARG A 95 13.76 11.77 3.58
CA ARG A 95 13.80 11.16 4.93
C ARG A 95 15.23 11.04 5.49
N HIS A 96 16.24 10.76 4.67
CA HIS A 96 17.63 10.68 5.15
C HIS A 96 18.23 12.01 5.61
N HIS A 97 17.65 13.17 5.29
CA HIS A 97 18.06 14.41 5.95
C HIS A 97 17.72 14.44 7.45
N HIS A 98 16.78 13.61 7.91
CA HIS A 98 16.53 13.29 9.32
C HIS A 98 17.37 12.12 9.86
N HIS A 99 18.10 11.40 8.99
CA HIS A 99 18.92 10.24 9.35
C HIS A 99 20.40 10.52 9.03
N HIS A 100 21.07 11.34 9.86
CA HIS A 100 22.51 11.57 9.73
C HIS A 100 23.34 10.34 10.16
N HIS A 101 24.29 9.98 9.29
CA HIS A 101 25.34 8.95 9.38
C HIS A 101 25.98 8.68 10.77
N PRO A 102 26.39 7.43 11.07
CA PRO A 102 27.29 7.12 12.18
C PRO A 102 28.74 7.46 11.79
N ARG A 103 29.14 8.72 11.92
CA ARG A 103 30.57 9.09 11.98
C ARG A 103 30.79 9.94 13.21
N ARG A 104 31.45 9.34 14.20
CA ARG A 104 32.01 9.95 15.43
C ARG A 104 31.26 11.20 15.89
N SER A 105 30.28 10.98 16.75
CA SER A 105 29.52 11.99 17.48
C SER A 105 30.41 13.13 18.00
N PRO A 106 30.12 14.40 17.66
CA PRO A 106 30.36 15.50 18.59
C PRO A 106 29.34 15.40 19.73
N PRO A 107 29.61 15.97 20.91
CA PRO A 107 28.74 15.81 22.07
C PRO A 107 27.35 16.38 21.78
N CYS A 108 26.32 15.56 22.07
CA CYS A 108 24.93 15.94 21.93
C CYS A 108 24.64 17.24 22.69
N PHE A 109 24.14 18.24 21.98
CA PHE A 109 23.40 19.32 22.63
C PHE A 109 22.05 18.74 23.07
N PRO A 110 21.64 18.90 24.34
CA PRO A 110 20.32 18.48 24.78
C PRO A 110 19.29 19.47 24.22
N GLY A 111 18.49 19.06 23.22
CA GLY A 111 17.40 19.89 22.70
C GLY A 111 16.90 19.64 21.27
N GLY A 112 17.38 18.61 20.56
CA GLY A 112 16.80 18.23 19.27
C GLY A 112 15.71 17.16 19.46
N GLU A 113 14.44 17.56 19.44
CA GLU A 113 13.30 16.64 19.42
C GLU A 113 13.28 15.90 18.08
N ALA A 114 13.27 14.56 18.11
CA ALA A 114 12.96 13.77 16.92
C ALA A 114 11.51 14.08 16.52
N ALA A 115 11.23 14.21 15.22
CA ALA A 115 9.86 14.44 14.78
C ALA A 115 8.99 13.26 15.21
N GLU A 116 7.82 13.50 15.81
CA GLU A 116 6.93 12.47 16.38
C GLU A 116 6.67 11.30 15.39
N GLY A 117 6.60 11.57 14.08
CA GLY A 117 6.41 10.54 13.05
C GLY A 117 7.57 9.56 12.85
N ASP A 118 8.82 9.98 13.10
CA ASP A 118 10.00 9.10 12.97
C ASP A 118 10.05 8.09 14.12
N GLU A 119 9.63 8.48 15.32
CA GLU A 119 9.56 7.60 16.49
C GLU A 119 8.44 6.56 16.35
N GLU A 120 7.27 6.95 15.82
CA GLU A 120 6.16 6.03 15.55
C GLU A 120 6.52 4.98 14.49
N GLU A 121 7.23 5.36 13.42
CA GLU A 121 7.70 4.43 12.39
C GLU A 121 8.75 3.44 12.92
N ALA A 122 9.67 3.91 13.76
CA ALA A 122 10.64 3.06 14.43
C ALA A 122 9.96 2.08 15.42
N ALA A 123 8.97 2.57 16.17
CA ALA A 123 8.18 1.75 17.09
C ALA A 123 7.42 0.64 16.35
N TYR A 124 6.74 0.98 15.25
CA TYR A 124 6.10 0.00 14.37
C TYR A 124 7.09 -1.09 13.92
N SER A 125 8.22 -0.67 13.34
CA SER A 125 9.18 -1.58 12.73
C SER A 125 9.80 -2.56 13.73
N ARG A 126 9.98 -2.13 14.99
CA ARG A 126 10.50 -2.98 16.07
C ARG A 126 9.55 -4.10 16.47
N GLU A 127 8.24 -3.82 16.42
CA GLU A 127 7.20 -4.69 16.97
C GLU A 127 6.43 -5.47 15.91
N ALA A 128 6.49 -5.07 14.64
CA ALA A 128 5.91 -5.80 13.52
C ALA A 128 6.70 -7.11 13.22
N PRO A 129 6.03 -8.18 12.74
CA PRO A 129 6.71 -9.36 12.20
C PRO A 129 7.68 -8.98 11.08
N PRO A 130 8.85 -9.64 10.94
CA PRO A 130 9.86 -9.27 9.94
C PRO A 130 9.33 -9.23 8.50
N ALA A 131 8.44 -10.17 8.13
CA ALA A 131 7.83 -10.22 6.80
C ALA A 131 6.82 -9.08 6.54
N LEU A 132 6.36 -8.39 7.59
CA LEU A 132 5.34 -7.33 7.53
C LEU A 132 5.86 -5.94 7.90
N GLN A 133 7.17 -5.81 8.09
CA GLN A 133 7.82 -4.51 8.24
C GLN A 133 7.66 -3.68 6.97
N ARG A 134 7.66 -2.35 7.13
CA ARG A 134 7.65 -1.42 6.00
C ARG A 134 8.87 -1.65 5.11
N GLU A 135 8.68 -1.56 3.80
CA GLU A 135 9.77 -1.64 2.84
C GLU A 135 10.36 -0.25 2.55
N ASP A 136 11.66 -0.08 2.80
CA ASP A 136 12.39 1.17 2.49
C ASP A 136 12.82 1.28 1.01
N ALA A 137 12.66 0.20 0.26
CA ALA A 137 13.18 0.07 -1.11
C ALA A 137 12.08 -0.01 -2.16
N HIS A 138 10.88 -0.42 -1.76
CA HIS A 138 9.79 -0.69 -2.66
C HIS A 138 8.48 -0.22 -2.04
N PHE A 139 7.57 0.13 -2.92
CA PHE A 139 6.17 0.30 -2.60
C PHE A 139 5.39 -0.90 -3.09
N PHE A 140 4.26 -1.16 -2.44
CA PHE A 140 3.20 -2.02 -2.93
C PHE A 140 2.14 -1.17 -3.60
N GLY A 141 1.77 -1.54 -4.82
CA GLY A 141 0.59 -1.03 -5.51
C GLY A 141 -0.52 -2.08 -5.45
N TYR A 142 -1.59 -1.77 -4.72
CA TYR A 142 -2.80 -2.58 -4.68
C TYR A 142 -3.77 -2.05 -5.72
N VAL A 143 -4.22 -2.91 -6.64
CA VAL A 143 -4.95 -2.49 -7.82
C VAL A 143 -6.37 -3.01 -7.80
N TYR A 144 -7.31 -2.13 -8.15
CA TYR A 144 -8.64 -2.49 -8.64
C TYR A 144 -8.74 -2.05 -10.08
N PHE A 145 -8.71 -3.02 -11.00
CA PHE A 145 -8.85 -2.79 -12.42
C PHE A 145 -10.29 -3.08 -12.84
N ARG A 146 -10.95 -2.11 -13.48
CA ARG A 146 -12.28 -2.24 -14.06
C ARG A 146 -12.18 -2.32 -15.58
N GLN A 147 -12.48 -3.49 -16.12
CA GLN A 147 -12.53 -3.74 -17.56
C GLN A 147 -13.94 -3.50 -18.09
N VAL A 148 -14.21 -2.26 -18.44
CA VAL A 148 -15.40 -1.83 -19.21
C VAL A 148 -14.95 -1.16 -20.51
N LYS A 149 -15.88 -0.58 -21.28
CA LYS A 149 -15.56 0.13 -22.53
C LYS A 149 -14.42 1.14 -22.35
N ASP A 150 -14.44 1.86 -21.22
CA ASP A 150 -13.38 2.78 -20.79
C ASP A 150 -12.66 2.18 -19.58
N SER A 151 -11.61 1.40 -19.87
CA SER A 151 -10.89 0.64 -18.84
C SER A 151 -10.13 1.59 -17.90
N SER A 152 -10.33 1.38 -16.59
CA SER A 152 -9.84 2.28 -15.54
C SER A 152 -9.32 1.48 -14.36
N SER A 153 -8.31 2.00 -13.67
CA SER A 153 -7.68 1.37 -12.50
C SER A 153 -7.60 2.36 -11.35
N LEU A 154 -7.92 1.89 -10.15
CA LEU A 154 -7.62 2.60 -8.90
C LEU A 154 -6.50 1.85 -8.18
N VAL A 155 -5.45 2.57 -7.78
CA VAL A 155 -4.26 2.01 -7.15
C VAL A 155 -4.02 2.64 -5.78
N LEU A 156 -3.97 1.83 -4.72
CA LEU A 156 -3.49 2.27 -3.41
C LEU A 156 -1.99 1.98 -3.30
N VAL A 157 -1.19 3.00 -3.01
CA VAL A 157 0.26 2.87 -2.84
C VAL A 157 0.61 2.89 -1.36
N SER A 158 1.26 1.84 -0.86
CA SER A 158 1.66 1.72 0.54
C SER A 158 3.03 1.05 0.71
N ARG A 159 3.66 1.28 1.87
CA ARG A 159 4.80 0.47 2.34
C ARG A 159 4.41 -0.71 3.21
N LEU A 160 3.15 -0.78 3.63
CA LEU A 160 2.63 -1.85 4.46
C LEU A 160 2.19 -3.02 3.56
N PRO A 161 2.70 -4.23 3.75
CA PRO A 161 2.30 -5.41 2.96
C PRO A 161 0.96 -6.00 3.45
N TYR A 162 -0.07 -5.18 3.63
CA TYR A 162 -1.40 -5.57 4.14
C TYR A 162 -2.38 -5.86 3.00
N VAL A 163 -2.07 -6.90 2.23
CA VAL A 163 -2.80 -7.24 1.01
C VAL A 163 -4.32 -7.34 1.20
N ASN A 164 -4.79 -8.03 2.24
CA ASN A 164 -6.23 -8.20 2.46
C ASN A 164 -6.91 -6.90 2.87
N LEU A 165 -6.25 -6.07 3.70
CA LEU A 165 -6.81 -4.78 4.12
C LEU A 165 -7.00 -3.88 2.90
N PHE A 166 -5.97 -3.72 2.08
CA PHE A 166 -6.02 -2.81 0.94
C PHE A 166 -6.91 -3.34 -0.20
N GLN A 167 -6.96 -4.66 -0.43
CA GLN A 167 -7.93 -5.27 -1.34
C GLN A 167 -9.38 -5.03 -0.86
N CYS A 168 -9.65 -5.23 0.43
CA CYS A 168 -10.97 -4.94 1.00
C CYS A 168 -11.33 -3.45 0.87
N LEU A 169 -10.39 -2.55 1.15
CA LEU A 169 -10.58 -1.12 0.95
C LEU A 169 -10.91 -0.78 -0.50
N LEU A 170 -10.19 -1.36 -1.46
CA LEU A 170 -10.46 -1.18 -2.88
C LEU A 170 -11.84 -1.71 -3.29
N GLN A 171 -12.34 -2.80 -2.70
CA GLN A 171 -13.70 -3.29 -2.96
C GLN A 171 -14.79 -2.27 -2.56
N LEU A 172 -14.52 -1.45 -1.53
CA LEU A 172 -15.43 -0.41 -1.05
C LEU A 172 -15.26 0.90 -1.83
N ILE A 173 -14.00 1.31 -2.05
CA ILE A 173 -13.67 2.64 -2.60
C ILE A 173 -13.83 2.67 -4.13
N ALA A 174 -13.34 1.65 -4.84
CA ALA A 174 -13.24 1.72 -6.30
C ALA A 174 -14.61 1.84 -7.00
N PRO A 175 -15.66 1.07 -6.64
CA PRO A 175 -16.96 1.21 -7.29
C PRO A 175 -17.54 2.62 -7.16
N GLU A 176 -17.44 3.20 -5.97
CA GLU A 176 -17.93 4.54 -5.67
C GLU A 176 -17.08 5.63 -6.34
N TYR A 177 -15.75 5.43 -6.40
CA TYR A 177 -14.85 6.32 -7.14
C TYR A 177 -15.19 6.38 -8.62
N PHE A 178 -15.45 5.24 -9.27
CA PHE A 178 -15.75 5.24 -10.70
C PHE A 178 -17.08 5.92 -11.04
N ASP A 179 -17.97 6.12 -10.07
CA ASP A 179 -19.22 6.86 -10.24
C ASP A 179 -19.10 8.34 -9.83
N LYS A 180 -18.34 8.64 -8.77
CA LYS A 180 -18.29 9.96 -8.12
C LYS A 180 -16.99 10.73 -8.34
N LEU A 181 -15.92 10.08 -8.83
CA LEU A 181 -14.58 10.63 -9.11
C LEU A 181 -13.93 11.32 -7.90
N ASP A 182 -13.19 12.41 -8.12
CA ASP A 182 -12.33 13.09 -7.12
C ASP A 182 -13.00 13.38 -5.76
N PRO A 183 -14.25 13.89 -5.69
CA PRO A 183 -14.93 14.11 -4.40
C PRO A 183 -15.01 12.85 -3.53
N CYS A 184 -15.10 11.67 -4.13
CA CYS A 184 -15.08 10.40 -3.40
C CYS A 184 -13.73 10.18 -2.73
N LEU A 185 -12.63 10.41 -3.44
CA LEU A 185 -11.28 10.19 -2.91
C LEU A 185 -10.92 11.23 -1.85
N GLU A 186 -11.34 12.48 -2.01
CA GLU A 186 -11.17 13.51 -0.98
C GLU A 186 -11.87 13.10 0.32
N ALA A 187 -13.13 12.65 0.24
CA ALA A 187 -13.88 12.17 1.40
C ALA A 187 -13.22 10.95 2.05
N VAL A 188 -12.87 9.93 1.25
CA VAL A 188 -12.22 8.71 1.74
C VAL A 188 -10.89 9.03 2.43
N CYS A 189 -10.03 9.82 1.80
CA CYS A 189 -8.75 10.16 2.38
C CYS A 189 -8.90 11.03 3.63
N SER A 190 -9.93 11.89 3.70
CA SER A 190 -10.26 12.66 4.91
C SER A 190 -10.73 11.77 6.06
N GLU A 191 -11.48 10.69 5.78
CA GLU A 191 -11.83 9.67 6.78
C GLU A 191 -10.60 8.87 7.23
N MET A 192 -9.75 8.45 6.28
CA MET A 192 -8.53 7.71 6.56
C MET A 192 -7.49 8.53 7.35
N ASP A 193 -7.42 9.84 7.14
CA ASP A 193 -6.56 10.74 7.93
C ASP A 193 -7.02 10.90 9.39
N GLN A 194 -8.18 10.35 9.76
CA GLN A 194 -8.63 10.30 11.15
C GLN A 194 -8.28 8.95 11.82
N TRP A 195 -7.79 7.97 11.06
CA TRP A 195 -7.46 6.65 11.59
C TRP A 195 -6.33 6.71 12.62
N PRO A 196 -6.34 5.79 13.60
CA PRO A 196 -5.16 5.55 14.42
C PRO A 196 -4.01 5.02 13.55
N PRO A 197 -2.74 5.25 13.93
CA PRO A 197 -1.62 4.62 13.24
C PRO A 197 -1.69 3.07 13.38
N PRO A 198 -1.09 2.31 12.46
CA PRO A 198 -1.12 0.85 12.49
C PRO A 198 -0.20 0.31 13.60
N VAL A 199 -0.68 0.23 14.85
CA VAL A 199 0.16 -0.21 15.98
C VAL A 199 0.16 -1.75 16.12
N PRO A 200 1.32 -2.43 16.05
CA PRO A 200 1.40 -3.89 16.16
C PRO A 200 0.74 -4.44 17.43
N GLY A 201 -0.03 -5.51 17.31
CA GLY A 201 -0.71 -6.17 18.41
C GLY A 201 -2.02 -5.50 18.86
N GLN A 202 -2.44 -4.41 18.23
CA GLN A 202 -3.72 -3.75 18.52
C GLN A 202 -4.82 -4.17 17.54
N ILE A 203 -6.08 -4.11 17.99
CA ILE A 203 -7.26 -4.19 17.13
C ILE A 203 -7.73 -2.76 16.89
N LEU A 204 -7.83 -2.38 15.62
CA LEU A 204 -8.20 -1.04 15.19
C LEU A 204 -9.57 -1.08 14.52
N ASN A 205 -10.35 -0.02 14.74
CA ASN A 205 -11.60 0.24 14.04
C ASN A 205 -11.33 1.36 13.03
N LEU A 206 -11.45 1.05 11.74
CA LEU A 206 -11.05 1.88 10.62
C LEU A 206 -12.31 2.25 9.83
N PRO A 207 -12.97 3.38 10.16
CA PRO A 207 -14.16 3.83 9.46
C PRO A 207 -13.83 4.30 8.03
N VAL A 208 -14.59 3.83 7.04
CA VAL A 208 -14.45 4.22 5.64
C VAL A 208 -15.75 3.97 4.89
N MET A 209 -16.23 4.96 4.11
CA MET A 209 -17.39 4.81 3.23
C MET A 209 -18.65 4.30 3.96
N GLY A 210 -18.88 4.80 5.17
CA GLY A 210 -20.04 4.39 5.99
C GLY A 210 -19.96 2.98 6.61
N VAL A 211 -18.84 2.27 6.43
CA VAL A 211 -18.53 0.98 7.05
C VAL A 211 -17.41 1.17 8.08
N VAL A 212 -17.35 0.30 9.10
CA VAL A 212 -16.22 0.24 10.03
C VAL A 212 -15.47 -1.07 9.81
N LEU A 213 -14.24 -1.02 9.28
CA LEU A 213 -13.40 -2.20 9.20
C LEU A 213 -12.76 -2.44 10.57
N GLN A 214 -12.90 -3.65 11.12
CA GLN A 214 -12.18 -4.04 12.33
C GLN A 214 -11.03 -4.96 11.96
N ALA A 215 -9.80 -4.52 12.23
CA ALA A 215 -8.59 -5.21 11.82
C ALA A 215 -7.59 -5.32 12.97
N ARG A 216 -7.02 -6.51 13.16
CA ARG A 216 -5.88 -6.70 14.08
C ARG A 216 -4.57 -6.46 13.32
N ILE A 217 -3.74 -5.57 13.85
CA ILE A 217 -2.39 -5.36 13.35
C ILE A 217 -1.47 -6.45 13.92
N PRO A 218 -0.77 -7.23 13.09
CA PRO A 218 0.08 -8.32 13.56
C PRO A 218 1.27 -7.82 14.37
N SER A 219 1.67 -8.60 15.38
CA SER A 219 2.85 -8.34 16.21
C SER A 219 3.85 -9.49 16.14
N ARG A 220 5.13 -9.17 16.33
CA ARG A 220 6.23 -10.13 16.37
C ARG A 220 6.08 -11.19 17.48
N VAL A 221 5.29 -10.90 18.52
CA VAL A 221 5.00 -11.85 19.61
C VAL A 221 3.77 -12.73 19.34
N ASP A 222 3.05 -12.50 18.25
CA ASP A 222 1.90 -13.33 17.89
C ASP A 222 2.38 -14.75 17.57
N LYS A 223 1.63 -15.75 18.04
CA LYS A 223 1.90 -17.15 17.71
C LYS A 223 1.42 -17.44 16.28
N PRO A 224 2.13 -18.29 15.51
CA PRO A 224 1.64 -18.75 14.22
C PRO A 224 0.21 -19.30 14.32
N GLY A 225 -0.72 -18.78 13.51
CA GLY A 225 -2.13 -19.15 13.53
C GLY A 225 -3.03 -18.42 14.55
N CYS A 226 -2.51 -17.44 15.31
CA CYS A 226 -3.34 -16.53 16.12
C CYS A 226 -3.90 -15.36 15.28
N SER A 227 -4.51 -15.65 14.13
CA SER A 227 -5.07 -14.63 13.25
C SER A 227 -6.38 -14.04 13.77
N SER A 228 -7.09 -14.75 14.65
CA SER A 228 -8.43 -14.32 15.03
C SER A 228 -8.40 -13.05 15.90
N ALA A 229 -8.77 -11.92 15.30
CA ALA A 229 -9.47 -10.88 16.01
C ALA A 229 -10.68 -11.53 16.67
N LYS A 230 -10.56 -11.91 17.96
CA LYS A 230 -11.74 -12.27 18.73
C LYS A 230 -12.63 -11.04 18.69
N PRO A 231 -13.91 -11.13 18.25
CA PRO A 231 -14.80 -10.00 18.30
C PRO A 231 -14.80 -9.52 19.75
N VAL A 232 -14.28 -8.31 19.98
CA VAL A 232 -14.46 -7.66 21.27
C VAL A 232 -15.97 -7.52 21.41
N ASN A 233 -16.56 -8.07 22.48
CA ASN A 233 -18.00 -7.92 22.78
C ASN A 233 -18.33 -6.42 22.80
N GLN A 234 -18.78 -5.89 21.66
CA GLN A 234 -19.31 -4.55 21.52
C GLN A 234 -20.79 -4.70 21.18
N GLU A 235 -21.56 -5.04 22.21
CA GLU A 235 -22.97 -4.66 22.23
C GLU A 235 -23.00 -3.14 21.98
N ASN A 236 -23.67 -2.69 20.91
CA ASN A 236 -24.01 -1.28 20.59
C ASN A 236 -23.22 -0.51 19.51
N LEU A 237 -22.41 -1.14 18.63
CA LEU A 237 -22.01 -0.48 17.38
C LEU A 237 -22.98 -0.84 16.25
N LEU A 238 -23.74 0.15 15.78
CA LEU A 238 -24.55 0.07 14.56
C LEU A 238 -23.98 1.07 13.55
N PRO A 239 -23.67 0.67 12.29
CA PRO A 239 -23.71 -0.71 11.78
C PRO A 239 -22.60 -1.60 12.37
N ALA A 240 -22.81 -2.92 12.32
CA ALA A 240 -21.83 -3.89 12.81
C ALA A 240 -20.53 -3.79 11.99
N PRO A 241 -19.34 -3.83 12.63
CA PRO A 241 -18.08 -3.70 11.93
C PRO A 241 -17.81 -4.91 11.02
N LEU A 242 -17.21 -4.65 9.85
CA LEU A 242 -16.68 -5.68 8.97
C LEU A 242 -15.33 -6.17 9.54
N VAL A 243 -15.36 -7.33 10.19
CA VAL A 243 -14.17 -7.91 10.84
C VAL A 243 -13.29 -8.60 9.80
N LEU A 244 -12.05 -8.13 9.64
CA LEU A 244 -11.04 -8.78 8.82
C LEU A 244 -10.35 -9.90 9.61
N PRO A 245 -10.38 -11.17 9.15
CA PRO A 245 -9.68 -12.27 9.82
C PRO A 245 -8.18 -12.06 9.89
N SER A 246 -7.59 -11.41 8.89
CA SER A 246 -6.19 -11.00 8.86
C SER A 246 -6.02 -9.88 7.84
N VAL A 247 -5.10 -8.95 8.12
CA VAL A 247 -4.75 -7.87 7.19
C VAL A 247 -3.82 -8.31 6.05
N TYR A 248 -3.17 -9.47 6.16
CA TYR A 248 -2.11 -9.90 5.23
C TYR A 248 -2.19 -11.38 4.79
N GLU A 249 -2.90 -12.26 5.51
CA GLU A 249 -2.88 -13.70 5.21
C GLU A 249 -3.73 -14.05 3.99
N LEU A 250 -3.09 -14.57 2.96
CA LEU A 250 -3.75 -15.08 1.77
C LEU A 250 -4.39 -16.45 2.02
N ASP A 251 -5.40 -16.79 1.21
CA ASP A 251 -5.92 -18.15 1.13
C ASP A 251 -4.92 -19.04 0.37
N LEU A 252 -3.95 -19.59 1.10
CA LEU A 252 -2.89 -20.42 0.53
C LEU A 252 -3.43 -21.64 -0.20
N PHE A 253 -4.53 -22.23 0.27
CA PHE A 253 -5.13 -23.38 -0.40
C PHE A 253 -5.67 -22.96 -1.77
N ARG A 254 -6.42 -21.85 -1.84
CA ARG A 254 -6.91 -21.31 -3.10
C ARG A 254 -5.78 -20.93 -4.05
N CYS A 255 -4.69 -20.35 -3.54
CA CYS A 255 -3.52 -19.99 -4.33
C CYS A 255 -2.84 -21.24 -4.92
N PHE A 256 -2.61 -22.27 -4.10
CA PHE A 256 -1.84 -23.45 -4.50
C PHE A 256 -2.66 -24.61 -5.07
N GLN A 257 -3.98 -24.56 -5.07
CA GLN A 257 -4.85 -25.69 -5.45
C GLN A 257 -4.47 -26.35 -6.79
N THR A 258 -4.02 -25.56 -7.78
CA THR A 258 -3.66 -26.04 -9.12
C THR A 258 -2.22 -26.60 -9.21
N VAL A 259 -1.37 -26.29 -8.24
CA VAL A 259 0.05 -26.67 -8.18
C VAL A 259 0.40 -27.42 -6.89
N LEU A 260 -0.61 -27.92 -6.17
CA LEU A 260 -0.44 -28.48 -4.82
C LEU A 260 0.60 -29.61 -4.77
N ILE A 261 0.63 -30.45 -5.81
CA ILE A 261 1.60 -31.55 -5.94
C ILE A 261 3.05 -31.08 -6.13
N HIS A 262 3.24 -29.82 -6.54
CA HIS A 262 4.55 -29.20 -6.77
C HIS A 262 4.95 -28.25 -5.63
N LEU A 263 4.12 -28.08 -4.60
CA LEU A 263 4.33 -27.08 -3.55
C LEU A 263 5.66 -27.26 -2.83
N GLN A 264 6.08 -28.50 -2.56
CA GLN A 264 7.39 -28.79 -1.95
C GLN A 264 8.54 -28.25 -2.79
N MET A 265 8.54 -28.53 -4.10
CA MET A 265 9.58 -28.07 -5.02
C MET A 265 9.58 -26.53 -5.14
N LEU A 266 8.40 -25.91 -5.24
CA LEU A 266 8.29 -24.45 -5.28
C LEU A 266 8.81 -23.81 -3.99
N TRP A 267 8.49 -24.39 -2.84
CA TRP A 267 8.99 -23.95 -1.55
C TRP A 267 10.52 -24.09 -1.46
N GLU A 268 11.09 -25.20 -1.94
CA GLU A 268 12.55 -25.40 -1.99
C GLU A 268 13.24 -24.33 -2.86
N LEU A 269 12.71 -24.05 -4.06
CA LEU A 269 13.23 -22.99 -4.93
C LEU A 269 13.21 -21.63 -4.23
N VAL A 270 12.12 -21.32 -3.53
CA VAL A 270 11.97 -20.06 -2.76
C VAL A 270 12.96 -19.99 -1.61
N VAL A 271 13.13 -21.06 -0.82
CA VAL A 271 14.09 -21.09 0.30
C VAL A 271 15.53 -20.95 -0.20
N LEU A 272 15.85 -21.57 -1.33
CA LEU A 272 17.18 -21.52 -1.94
C LEU A 272 17.45 -20.22 -2.70
N GLY A 273 16.42 -19.40 -2.93
CA GLY A 273 16.53 -18.17 -3.71
C GLY A 273 16.80 -18.43 -5.19
N GLU A 274 16.39 -19.59 -5.70
CA GLU A 274 16.53 -19.95 -7.11
C GLU A 274 15.60 -19.07 -7.96
N PRO A 275 16.08 -18.50 -9.08
CA PRO A 275 15.27 -17.64 -9.93
C PRO A 275 14.27 -18.45 -10.76
N PHE A 276 12.98 -18.11 -10.66
CA PHE A 276 11.93 -18.67 -11.52
C PHE A 276 10.82 -17.64 -11.79
N VAL A 277 10.00 -17.92 -12.81
CA VAL A 277 8.89 -17.07 -13.25
C VAL A 277 7.58 -17.84 -13.17
N ILE A 278 6.52 -17.17 -12.70
CA ILE A 278 5.16 -17.71 -12.64
C ILE A 278 4.34 -17.13 -13.78
N LEU A 279 3.95 -17.99 -14.72
CA LEU A 279 3.01 -17.66 -15.78
C LEU A 279 1.60 -18.04 -15.33
N ALA A 280 0.69 -17.07 -15.32
CA ALA A 280 -0.67 -17.23 -14.83
C ALA A 280 -1.71 -16.65 -15.80
N PRO A 281 -2.97 -17.12 -15.77
CA PRO A 281 -4.01 -16.66 -16.70
C PRO A 281 -4.54 -15.25 -16.41
N SER A 282 -4.19 -14.67 -15.26
CA SER A 282 -4.57 -13.31 -14.87
C SER A 282 -3.55 -12.71 -13.90
N PRO A 283 -3.46 -11.36 -13.80
CA PRO A 283 -2.59 -10.70 -12.83
C PRO A 283 -2.97 -11.02 -11.37
N ALA A 284 -4.26 -11.28 -11.10
CA ALA A 284 -4.74 -11.73 -9.79
C ALA A 284 -4.05 -13.03 -9.38
N VAL A 285 -4.13 -14.06 -10.23
CA VAL A 285 -3.54 -15.37 -9.94
C VAL A 285 -2.01 -15.29 -9.86
N SER A 286 -1.37 -14.48 -10.71
CA SER A 286 0.08 -14.26 -10.67
C SER A 286 0.51 -13.66 -9.33
N SER A 287 -0.11 -12.53 -8.94
CA SER A 287 0.26 -11.80 -7.72
C SER A 287 -0.04 -12.55 -6.44
N GLU A 288 -1.20 -13.20 -6.35
CA GLU A 288 -1.55 -14.05 -5.20
C GLU A 288 -0.59 -15.23 -5.07
N MET A 289 -0.22 -15.90 -6.16
CA MET A 289 0.71 -17.04 -6.12
C MET A 289 2.09 -16.64 -5.62
N VAL A 290 2.66 -15.55 -6.16
CA VAL A 290 3.99 -15.08 -5.74
C VAL A 290 3.97 -14.65 -4.27
N LEU A 291 2.96 -13.88 -3.84
CA LEU A 291 2.83 -13.46 -2.45
C LEU A 291 2.59 -14.65 -1.51
N ALA A 292 1.82 -15.65 -1.94
CA ALA A 292 1.60 -16.87 -1.18
C ALA A 292 2.92 -17.64 -1.00
N LEU A 293 3.70 -17.81 -2.07
CA LEU A 293 5.01 -18.49 -2.01
C LEU A 293 5.99 -17.79 -1.07
N THR A 294 6.10 -16.46 -1.14
CA THR A 294 6.97 -15.71 -0.22
C THR A 294 6.46 -15.78 1.22
N SER A 295 5.14 -15.85 1.43
CA SER A 295 4.55 -16.00 2.76
C SER A 295 4.77 -17.38 3.41
N CYS A 296 5.03 -18.43 2.60
CA CYS A 296 5.34 -19.77 3.12
C CYS A 296 6.66 -19.83 3.91
N LEU A 297 7.47 -18.78 3.87
CA LEU A 297 8.68 -18.64 4.68
C LEU A 297 8.41 -18.06 6.07
N ALA A 298 7.18 -17.62 6.36
CA ALA A 298 6.83 -17.09 7.66
C ALA A 298 7.25 -18.06 8.79
N PRO A 299 7.83 -17.56 9.89
CA PRO A 299 7.95 -16.16 10.29
C PRO A 299 9.19 -15.43 9.73
N LEU A 300 9.96 -16.06 8.85
CA LEU A 300 11.13 -15.45 8.23
C LEU A 300 10.72 -14.45 7.13
N LYS A 301 11.51 -13.39 6.98
CA LYS A 301 11.36 -12.45 5.87
C LYS A 301 12.01 -13.06 4.62
N TYR A 302 11.28 -13.07 3.51
CA TYR A 302 11.89 -13.32 2.21
C TYR A 302 12.77 -12.13 1.82
N CYS A 303 14.06 -12.39 1.60
CA CYS A 303 15.06 -11.34 1.37
C CYS A 303 15.51 -11.21 -0.10
N CYS A 304 15.19 -12.20 -0.95
CA CYS A 304 15.48 -12.10 -2.37
C CYS A 304 14.45 -11.21 -3.08
N ASP A 305 14.76 -10.79 -4.31
CA ASP A 305 13.79 -10.00 -5.08
C ASP A 305 12.60 -10.85 -5.51
N TYR A 306 11.42 -10.23 -5.55
CA TYR A 306 10.20 -10.83 -6.08
C TYR A 306 9.29 -9.75 -6.65
N ARG A 307 8.52 -10.15 -7.66
CA ARG A 307 7.51 -9.33 -8.32
C ARG A 307 6.19 -10.08 -8.30
N PRO A 308 5.22 -9.64 -7.49
CA PRO A 308 3.88 -10.25 -7.51
C PRO A 308 3.26 -10.19 -8.91
N TYR A 309 3.43 -9.07 -9.59
CA TYR A 309 3.02 -8.90 -10.98
C TYR A 309 4.11 -8.17 -11.75
N PHE A 310 4.33 -8.58 -12.99
CA PHE A 310 5.41 -8.08 -13.85
C PHE A 310 4.95 -8.11 -15.30
N THR A 311 5.28 -7.07 -16.06
CA THR A 311 4.89 -6.93 -17.48
C THR A 311 6.11 -6.67 -18.34
N ILE A 312 5.96 -6.85 -19.66
CA ILE A 312 7.03 -6.54 -20.63
C ILE A 312 7.38 -5.05 -20.67
N HIS A 313 6.47 -4.21 -20.18
CA HIS A 313 6.61 -2.76 -20.10
C HIS A 313 7.32 -2.29 -18.84
N ASP A 314 7.62 -3.19 -17.90
CA ASP A 314 8.41 -2.85 -16.72
C ASP A 314 9.82 -2.39 -17.15
N SER A 315 10.28 -1.29 -16.53
CA SER A 315 11.60 -0.74 -16.78
C SER A 315 12.75 -1.73 -16.56
N GLU A 316 12.55 -2.72 -15.68
CA GLU A 316 13.54 -3.74 -15.31
C GLU A 316 13.39 -5.01 -16.17
N PHE A 317 12.41 -5.08 -17.08
CA PHE A 317 12.24 -6.22 -18.00
C PHE A 317 13.51 -6.54 -18.82
N LYS A 318 14.27 -5.51 -19.20
CA LYS A 318 15.54 -5.69 -19.90
C LYS A 318 16.56 -6.45 -19.07
N GLU A 319 16.61 -6.24 -17.76
CA GLU A 319 17.56 -6.89 -16.85
C GLU A 319 17.34 -8.41 -16.79
N TYR A 320 16.07 -8.84 -16.88
CA TYR A 320 15.70 -10.26 -16.85
C TYR A 320 15.74 -10.96 -18.23
N THR A 321 15.80 -10.20 -19.32
CA THR A 321 15.82 -10.73 -20.69
C THR A 321 17.20 -10.68 -21.35
N THR A 322 18.10 -9.84 -20.87
CA THR A 322 19.50 -9.88 -21.31
C THR A 322 20.16 -11.16 -20.82
N ARG A 323 20.54 -12.03 -21.76
CA ARG A 323 21.45 -13.16 -21.52
C ARG A 323 22.82 -12.64 -21.10
N THR A 324 22.98 -12.17 -19.87
CA THR A 324 24.31 -12.06 -19.27
C THR A 324 24.58 -13.41 -18.61
N GLN A 325 25.42 -14.23 -19.26
CA GLN A 325 26.02 -15.40 -18.62
C GLN A 325 26.61 -14.94 -17.28
N ALA A 326 26.27 -15.66 -16.21
CA ALA A 326 26.93 -15.50 -14.92
C ALA A 326 28.46 -15.66 -15.09
N PRO A 327 29.28 -14.89 -14.36
CA PRO A 327 30.65 -15.32 -14.09
C PRO A 327 30.68 -16.54 -13.17
#